data_AF-A0A7W1N5S4-F1
#
_entry.id   AF-A0A7W1N5S4-F1
#
_cell.length_a   1.000
_cell.length_b   1.000
_cell.length_c   1.000
_cell.angle_alpha   90.00
_cell.angle_beta   90.00
_cell.angle_gamma   90.00
#
_symmetry.space_group_name_H-M   'P 1'
#
loop_
_entity.id
_entity.type
_entity.pdbx_description
1 polymer ?
#
loop_
_entity_poly.entity_id
_entity_poly.type
_entity_poly.pdbx_seq_one_letter_code
_entity_poly.pdbx_strand_id
1 'polypeptide(L)'
;MRYAKDGLLVVSRIDLGRGREVVVGFNNTAAPAHVTIAPATAGATWSIVFGPGTASGGLRLDIPAVSAIVAAPNVALPKRAPGKPTLTGGPDPLTSLRLLSAKVPGGPVSVSFAVRRAGGTWRRVAIDDSAPYRAFLEPSRYHRHERVEAVAVARSTDGSVAVSPVVRVDANP
;
A
#
# COMPACT_ATOMS: atom_id res chain seq x y z
N MET A 1 2.32 -5.79 -4.44
CA MET A 1 2.56 -6.84 -5.48
C MET A 1 1.65 -8.03 -5.18
N ARG A 2 1.05 -8.64 -6.20
CA ARG A 2 0.17 -9.83 -6.05
C ARG A 2 0.79 -11.10 -6.63
N TYR A 3 1.55 -10.97 -7.72
CA TYR A 3 2.26 -12.08 -8.37
C TYR A 3 3.49 -11.54 -9.10
N ALA A 4 4.61 -12.26 -9.07
CA ALA A 4 5.77 -11.99 -9.91
C ALA A 4 6.54 -13.29 -10.17
N LYS A 5 6.60 -13.73 -11.43
CA LYS A 5 7.30 -14.96 -11.84
C LYS A 5 7.53 -14.97 -13.35
N ASP A 6 8.69 -15.42 -13.82
CA ASP A 6 8.99 -15.73 -15.23
C ASP A 6 8.59 -14.61 -16.23
N GLY A 7 8.81 -13.34 -15.90
CA GLY A 7 8.44 -12.20 -16.76
C GLY A 7 6.97 -11.76 -16.67
N LEU A 8 6.17 -12.40 -15.81
CA LEU A 8 4.83 -11.96 -15.43
C LEU A 8 4.90 -11.13 -14.15
N LEU A 9 4.25 -9.97 -14.16
CA LEU A 9 4.07 -9.11 -12.98
C LEU A 9 2.60 -8.74 -12.85
N VAL A 10 2.01 -9.01 -11.68
CA VAL A 10 0.67 -8.55 -11.32
C VAL A 10 0.74 -7.71 -10.06
N VAL A 11 0.23 -6.49 -10.17
CA VAL A 11 0.13 -5.53 -9.07
C VAL A 11 -1.32 -5.13 -8.86
N SER A 12 -1.63 -4.75 -7.64
CA SER A 12 -2.93 -4.19 -7.27
C SER A 12 -2.70 -2.85 -6.59
N ARG A 13 -3.57 -1.88 -6.87
CA ARG A 13 -3.64 -0.59 -6.18
C ARG A 13 -5.05 -0.37 -5.67
N ILE A 14 -5.15 0.22 -4.49
CA ILE A 14 -6.39 0.53 -3.81
C ILE A 14 -6.58 2.04 -3.85
N ASP A 15 -7.54 2.51 -4.64
CA ASP A 15 -8.00 3.88 -4.61
C ASP A 15 -9.10 4.00 -3.55
N LEU A 16 -8.72 4.38 -2.32
CA LEU A 16 -9.68 4.59 -1.25
C LEU A 16 -10.60 5.80 -1.49
N GLY A 17 -10.16 6.79 -2.27
CA GLY A 17 -10.98 7.97 -2.59
C GLY A 17 -12.16 7.60 -3.49
N ARG A 18 -11.94 6.69 -4.44
CA ARG A 18 -12.99 6.15 -5.33
C ARG A 18 -13.58 4.82 -4.84
N GLY A 19 -13.06 4.28 -3.74
CA GLY A 19 -13.47 2.97 -3.20
C GLY A 19 -13.27 1.85 -4.21
N ARG A 20 -12.14 1.81 -4.94
CA ARG A 20 -11.92 0.84 -6.03
C ARG A 20 -10.55 0.18 -5.94
N GLU A 21 -10.50 -1.13 -6.18
CA GLU A 21 -9.25 -1.82 -6.47
C GLU A 21 -9.00 -1.82 -7.99
N VAL A 22 -7.77 -1.57 -8.41
CA VAL A 22 -7.34 -1.71 -9.80
C VAL A 22 -6.19 -2.70 -9.84
N VAL A 23 -6.30 -3.68 -10.73
CA VAL A 23 -5.29 -4.73 -10.92
C VAL A 23 -4.66 -4.56 -12.28
N VAL A 24 -3.34 -4.54 -12.31
CA VAL A 24 -2.57 -4.40 -13.55
C VAL A 24 -1.70 -5.64 -13.71
N GLY A 25 -1.81 -6.27 -14.89
CA GLY A 25 -1.00 -7.42 -15.28
C GLY A 25 -0.09 -7.06 -16.43
N PHE A 26 1.17 -7.43 -16.34
CA PHE A 26 2.18 -7.30 -17.38
C PHE A 26 2.71 -8.70 -17.72
N ASN A 27 2.70 -9.05 -18.99
CA ASN A 27 3.30 -10.28 -19.50
C ASN A 27 4.39 -9.94 -20.50
N ASN A 28 5.65 -10.05 -20.08
CA ASN A 28 6.81 -9.81 -20.93
C ASN A 28 7.33 -11.09 -21.61
N THR A 29 6.55 -12.17 -21.61
CA THR A 29 6.92 -13.44 -22.25
C THR A 29 6.35 -13.53 -23.66
N ALA A 30 6.90 -14.45 -24.46
CA ALA A 30 6.42 -14.75 -25.80
C ALA A 30 5.14 -15.62 -25.83
N ALA A 31 4.66 -16.10 -24.69
CA ALA A 31 3.46 -16.92 -24.58
C ALA A 31 2.36 -16.21 -23.78
N PRO A 32 1.07 -16.50 -24.03
CA PRO A 32 0.00 -16.06 -23.14
C PRO A 32 0.19 -16.58 -21.71
N ALA A 33 -0.20 -15.80 -20.73
CA ALA A 33 -0.10 -16.14 -19.32
C ALA A 33 -1.46 -16.13 -18.63
N HIS A 34 -1.63 -17.04 -17.68
CA HIS A 34 -2.84 -17.17 -16.87
C HIS A 34 -2.49 -17.08 -15.40
N VAL A 35 -3.15 -16.19 -14.67
CA VAL A 35 -2.84 -15.97 -13.25
C VAL A 35 -4.11 -15.69 -12.46
N THR A 36 -4.29 -16.41 -11.36
CA THR A 36 -5.35 -16.17 -10.40
C THR A 36 -4.76 -15.45 -9.21
N ILE A 37 -5.39 -14.34 -8.80
CA ILE A 37 -5.01 -13.61 -7.59
C ILE A 37 -6.22 -13.46 -6.67
N ALA A 38 -5.98 -13.28 -5.37
CA ALA A 38 -7.04 -12.93 -4.43
C ALA A 38 -7.27 -11.40 -4.44
N PRO A 39 -8.42 -10.90 -4.91
CA PRO A 39 -8.75 -9.47 -4.85
C PRO A 39 -9.18 -9.05 -3.45
N ALA A 40 -9.17 -7.74 -3.19
CA ALA A 40 -9.80 -7.13 -2.03
C ALA A 40 -11.33 -7.10 -2.13
N THR A 41 -11.90 -7.09 -3.33
CA THR A 41 -13.35 -7.24 -3.58
C THR A 41 -13.70 -8.69 -3.93
N ALA A 42 -13.75 -9.54 -2.90
CA ALA A 42 -14.15 -10.94 -3.09
C ALA A 42 -15.56 -11.05 -3.70
N GLY A 43 -15.74 -11.98 -4.65
CA GLY A 43 -17.03 -12.21 -5.32
C GLY A 43 -17.44 -11.15 -6.35
N ALA A 44 -16.63 -10.10 -6.56
CA ALA A 44 -16.90 -9.10 -7.59
C ALA A 44 -16.77 -9.67 -8.99
N THR A 45 -17.55 -9.12 -9.94
CA THR A 45 -17.28 -9.34 -11.36
C THR A 45 -16.23 -8.33 -11.82
N TRP A 46 -15.26 -8.80 -12.60
CA TRP A 46 -14.15 -8.01 -13.09
C TRP A 46 -14.22 -7.84 -14.59
N SER A 47 -13.91 -6.65 -15.08
CA SER A 47 -13.79 -6.37 -16.51
C SER A 47 -12.41 -5.82 -16.83
N ILE A 48 -11.96 -6.06 -18.06
CA ILE A 48 -10.78 -5.41 -18.60
C ILE A 48 -11.17 -4.01 -19.04
N VAL A 49 -10.49 -3.02 -18.47
CA VAL A 49 -10.67 -1.60 -18.78
C VAL A 49 -9.55 -1.05 -19.67
N PHE A 50 -8.49 -1.85 -19.90
CA PHE A 50 -7.41 -1.55 -20.83
C PHE A 50 -6.69 -2.84 -21.25
N GLY A 51 -6.28 -2.91 -22.52
CA GLY A 51 -5.45 -3.99 -23.07
C GLY A 51 -6.22 -5.20 -23.61
N PRO A 52 -5.54 -6.13 -24.30
CA PRO A 52 -6.18 -7.16 -25.13
C PRO A 52 -6.52 -8.49 -24.41
N GLY A 53 -6.67 -8.50 -23.07
CA GLY A 53 -6.89 -9.74 -22.31
C GLY A 53 -8.32 -9.94 -21.79
N THR A 54 -8.47 -10.89 -20.86
CA THR A 54 -9.74 -11.18 -20.19
C THR A 54 -9.57 -11.32 -18.68
N ALA A 55 -10.66 -11.07 -17.95
CA ALA A 55 -10.78 -11.34 -16.53
C ALA A 55 -12.03 -12.21 -16.29
N SER A 56 -11.92 -13.23 -15.45
CA SER A 56 -13.03 -14.15 -15.15
C SER A 56 -13.01 -14.64 -13.70
N GLY A 57 -14.15 -15.15 -13.23
CA GLY A 57 -14.30 -15.75 -11.89
C GLY A 57 -13.85 -14.82 -10.74
N GLY A 58 -13.28 -15.41 -9.68
CA GLY A 58 -12.69 -14.70 -8.52
C GLY A 58 -11.39 -13.96 -8.81
N LEU A 59 -11.25 -13.38 -10.01
CA LEU A 59 -10.08 -12.71 -10.60
C LEU A 59 -8.97 -13.66 -11.08
N ARG A 60 -9.32 -14.46 -12.09
CA ARG A 60 -8.36 -15.05 -13.04
C ARG A 60 -8.15 -14.07 -14.19
N LEU A 61 -6.89 -13.78 -14.50
CA LEU A 61 -6.46 -12.93 -15.59
C LEU A 61 -5.85 -13.79 -16.69
N ASP A 62 -6.26 -13.54 -17.92
CA ASP A 62 -5.63 -14.08 -19.13
C ASP A 62 -4.95 -12.91 -19.85
N ILE A 63 -3.62 -12.96 -19.90
CA ILE A 63 -2.76 -11.86 -20.33
C ILE A 63 -2.01 -12.31 -21.59
N PRO A 64 -2.31 -11.75 -22.77
CA PRO A 64 -1.61 -12.11 -24.01
C PRO A 64 -0.09 -11.92 -23.91
N ALA A 65 0.65 -12.60 -24.78
CA ALA A 65 2.10 -12.44 -24.89
C ALA A 65 2.47 -10.97 -25.13
N VAL A 66 3.58 -10.52 -24.55
CA VAL A 66 4.14 -9.16 -24.72
C VAL A 66 3.07 -8.06 -24.60
N SER A 67 2.29 -8.11 -23.52
CA SER A 67 1.14 -7.20 -23.33
C SER A 67 0.94 -6.77 -21.89
N ALA A 68 0.11 -5.73 -21.73
CA ALA A 68 -0.38 -5.27 -20.44
C ALA A 68 -1.90 -5.20 -20.44
N ILE A 69 -2.50 -5.51 -19.30
CA ILE A 69 -3.94 -5.36 -19.07
C ILE A 69 -4.21 -4.60 -17.77
N VAL A 70 -5.34 -3.91 -17.73
CA VAL A 70 -5.90 -3.34 -16.50
C VAL A 70 -7.27 -3.94 -16.29
N ALA A 71 -7.45 -4.59 -15.15
CA ALA A 71 -8.73 -5.14 -14.70
C ALA A 71 -9.25 -4.32 -13.52
N ALA A 72 -10.57 -4.13 -13.46
CA ALA A 72 -11.18 -3.47 -12.33
C ALA A 72 -12.59 -4.03 -12.06
N PRO A 73 -13.05 -4.02 -10.79
CA PRO A 73 -14.34 -4.58 -10.43
C PRO A 73 -15.47 -3.65 -10.84
N ASN A 74 -16.65 -4.24 -11.02
CA ASN A 74 -17.91 -3.52 -11.25
C ASN A 74 -18.59 -3.02 -9.96
N VAL A 75 -18.04 -3.36 -8.80
CA VAL A 75 -18.53 -2.95 -7.48
C VAL A 75 -17.45 -2.21 -6.70
N ALA A 76 -17.88 -1.38 -5.76
CA ALA A 76 -16.99 -0.71 -4.83
C ALA A 76 -16.35 -1.68 -3.82
N LEU A 77 -15.24 -1.27 -3.24
CA LEU A 77 -14.59 -1.95 -2.13
C LEU A 77 -15.55 -2.12 -0.96
N PRO A 78 -15.63 -3.32 -0.35
CA PRO A 78 -16.36 -3.52 0.88
C PRO A 78 -15.89 -2.54 1.96
N LYS A 79 -16.85 -1.89 2.61
CA LYS A 79 -16.58 -1.01 3.75
C LYS A 79 -16.18 -1.84 4.96
N ARG A 80 -15.05 -1.49 5.59
CA ARG A 80 -14.53 -2.15 6.78
C ARG A 80 -13.75 -1.16 7.62
N ALA A 81 -13.79 -1.30 8.95
CA ALA A 81 -12.94 -0.53 9.86
C ALA A 81 -11.46 -1.01 9.81
N PRO A 82 -10.48 -0.13 10.05
CA PRO A 82 -9.08 -0.52 10.11
C PRO A 82 -8.78 -1.26 11.42
N GLY A 83 -7.85 -2.21 11.36
CA GLY A 83 -7.21 -2.71 12.57
C GLY A 83 -6.29 -1.66 13.18
N LYS A 84 -5.97 -1.79 14.48
CA LYS A 84 -5.05 -0.88 15.16
C LYS A 84 -3.63 -1.02 14.58
N PRO A 85 -3.01 0.07 14.08
CA PRO A 85 -1.66 0.02 13.54
C PRO A 85 -0.60 -0.19 14.63
N THR A 86 0.47 -0.91 14.28
CA THR A 86 1.73 -0.93 15.03
C THR A 86 2.79 -0.19 14.23
N LEU A 87 3.43 0.80 14.85
CA LEU A 87 4.48 1.61 14.23
C LEU A 87 5.85 1.27 14.83
N THR A 88 6.86 1.15 13.98
CA THR A 88 8.27 1.07 14.36
C THR A 88 9.10 2.10 13.59
N GLY A 89 10.24 2.49 14.17
CA GLY A 89 11.20 3.40 13.55
C GLY A 89 12.62 2.87 13.69
N GLY A 90 13.45 3.06 12.66
CA GLY A 90 14.82 2.52 12.62
C GLY A 90 15.65 3.09 11.46
N PRO A 91 16.89 2.63 11.25
CA PRO A 91 17.62 2.90 10.03
C PRO A 91 16.96 2.20 8.83
N ASP A 92 16.96 2.82 7.67
CA ASP A 92 16.66 2.12 6.42
C ASP A 92 17.88 1.29 5.99
N PRO A 93 17.73 0.00 5.62
CA PRO A 93 18.87 -0.85 5.30
C PRO A 93 19.51 -0.56 3.93
N LEU A 94 18.89 0.29 3.09
CA LEU A 94 19.34 0.53 1.71
C LEU A 94 19.80 1.98 1.48
N THR A 95 19.57 2.87 2.43
CA THR A 95 19.80 4.32 2.29
C THR A 95 20.30 4.92 3.61
N SER A 96 20.73 6.18 3.58
CA SER A 96 21.06 6.95 4.78
C SER A 96 19.83 7.52 5.52
N LEU A 97 18.61 7.13 5.12
CA LEU A 97 17.37 7.63 5.69
C LEU A 97 16.99 6.86 6.96
N ARG A 98 16.10 7.45 7.77
CA ARG A 98 15.41 6.71 8.85
C ARG A 98 14.06 6.24 8.37
N LEU A 99 13.80 4.95 8.53
CA LEU A 99 12.56 4.30 8.13
C LEU A 99 11.55 4.35 9.27
N LEU A 100 10.33 4.77 8.95
CA LEU A 100 9.12 4.48 9.72
C LEU A 100 8.35 3.38 9.00
N SER A 101 7.94 2.33 9.72
CA SER A 101 7.21 1.20 9.18
C SER A 101 5.94 0.94 9.98
N ALA A 102 4.81 0.76 9.28
CA ALA A 102 3.54 0.45 9.93
C ALA A 102 3.01 -0.92 9.49
N LYS A 103 2.61 -1.73 10.46
CA LYS A 103 1.82 -2.94 10.25
C LYS A 103 0.38 -2.66 10.64
N VAL A 104 -0.54 -2.83 9.69
CA VAL A 104 -1.99 -2.66 9.94
C VAL A 104 -2.68 -3.99 9.66
N PRO A 105 -3.31 -4.63 10.68
CA PRO A 105 -4.10 -5.82 10.44
C PRO A 105 -5.42 -5.44 9.75
N GLY A 106 -5.94 -6.36 8.94
CA GLY A 106 -7.24 -6.21 8.31
C GLY A 106 -7.18 -5.93 6.81
N GLY A 107 -8.13 -5.12 6.33
CA GLY A 107 -8.34 -4.87 4.91
C GLY A 107 -7.46 -3.75 4.34
N PRO A 108 -7.75 -3.31 3.11
CA PRO A 108 -7.08 -2.18 2.48
C PRO A 108 -7.17 -0.90 3.31
N VAL A 109 -6.04 -0.23 3.52
CA VAL A 109 -5.96 1.05 4.23
C VAL A 109 -4.95 1.98 3.55
N SER A 110 -5.08 3.27 3.83
CA SER A 110 -4.03 4.27 3.58
C SER A 110 -3.45 4.70 4.92
N VAL A 111 -2.12 4.71 5.02
CA VAL A 111 -1.41 5.04 6.25
C VAL A 111 -0.74 6.39 6.11
N SER A 112 -1.17 7.35 6.92
CA SER A 112 -0.48 8.62 7.10
C SER A 112 0.54 8.50 8.23
N PHE A 113 1.77 8.88 7.95
CA PHE A 113 2.83 8.98 8.95
C PHE A 113 3.00 10.44 9.34
N ALA A 114 3.10 10.71 10.64
CA ALA A 114 3.36 12.05 11.15
C ALA A 114 4.40 12.02 12.26
N VAL A 115 5.13 13.12 12.41
CA VAL A 115 6.12 13.33 13.47
C VAL A 115 5.86 14.64 14.19
N ARG A 116 6.24 14.71 15.47
CA ARG A 116 6.35 15.97 16.20
C ARG A 116 7.68 16.04 16.93
N ARG A 117 8.18 17.26 17.11
CA ARG A 117 9.45 17.57 17.77
C ARG A 117 9.17 18.13 19.15
N ALA A 118 9.83 17.60 20.18
CA ALA A 118 9.73 18.09 21.56
C ALA A 118 8.29 18.39 22.05
N GLY A 119 7.32 17.54 21.69
CA GLY A 119 5.91 17.71 22.08
C GLY A 119 5.12 18.78 21.30
N GLY A 120 5.72 19.40 20.28
CA GLY A 120 5.08 20.40 19.42
C GLY A 120 4.02 19.83 18.48
N THR A 121 3.73 20.57 17.41
CA THR A 121 2.69 20.21 16.44
C THR A 121 3.08 18.99 15.59
N TRP A 122 2.13 18.08 15.36
CA TRP A 122 2.28 17.00 14.38
C TRP A 122 2.43 17.55 12.96
N ARG A 123 3.41 17.03 12.24
CA ARG A 123 3.63 17.29 10.81
C ARG A 123 3.58 15.98 10.06
N ARG A 124 2.77 15.93 9.00
CA ARG A 124 2.70 14.75 8.13
C ARG A 124 4.01 14.60 7.36
N VAL A 125 4.53 13.39 7.33
CA VAL A 125 5.74 12.99 6.61
C VAL A 125 5.36 12.42 5.26
N ALA A 126 4.47 11.43 5.24
CA ALA A 126 4.05 10.74 4.03
C ALA A 126 2.65 10.15 4.19
N ILE A 127 2.07 9.75 3.06
CA ILE A 127 0.90 8.89 2.96
C ILE A 127 1.32 7.71 2.08
N ASP A 128 1.08 6.49 2.56
CA ASP A 128 1.34 5.27 1.81
C ASP A 128 0.04 4.46 1.70
N ASP A 129 -0.31 4.05 0.48
CA ASP A 129 -1.53 3.32 0.15
C ASP A 129 -1.30 1.84 -0.17
N SER A 130 -0.05 1.37 -0.08
CA SER A 130 0.33 0.00 -0.42
C SER A 130 1.28 -0.60 0.61
N ALA A 131 0.84 -1.67 1.26
CA ALA A 131 1.72 -2.47 2.11
C ALA A 131 2.94 -3.01 1.33
N PRO A 132 4.13 -3.10 1.93
CA PRO A 132 4.47 -2.65 3.30
C PRO A 132 4.51 -1.12 3.43
N TYR A 133 3.76 -0.57 4.40
CA TYR A 133 3.57 0.87 4.56
C TYR A 133 4.79 1.54 5.18
N ARG A 134 5.34 2.54 4.50
CA ARG A 134 6.61 3.16 4.90
C ARG A 134 6.59 4.68 4.76
N ALA A 135 7.40 5.32 5.60
CA ALA A 135 7.79 6.71 5.42
C ALA A 135 9.26 6.87 5.77
N PHE A 136 9.90 7.90 5.23
CA PHE A 136 11.32 8.14 5.43
C PHE A 136 11.56 9.52 6.04
N LEU A 137 12.44 9.57 7.03
CA LEU A 137 12.94 10.80 7.62
C LEU A 137 14.37 11.02 7.12
N GLU A 138 14.65 12.27 6.74
CA GLU A 138 15.97 12.73 6.35
C GLU A 138 16.72 13.22 7.61
N PRO A 139 17.79 12.53 8.07
CA PRO A 139 18.47 12.87 9.32
C PRO A 139 18.97 14.32 9.38
N SER A 140 19.43 14.87 8.26
CA SER A 140 19.95 16.25 8.17
C SER A 140 18.91 17.32 8.53
N ARG A 141 17.61 16.98 8.57
CA ARG A 141 16.54 17.89 9.00
C ARG A 141 16.37 17.95 10.52
N TYR A 142 17.07 17.12 11.29
CA TYR A 142 16.92 17.02 12.74
C TYR A 142 18.25 17.30 13.44
N HIS A 143 18.19 17.87 14.64
CA HIS A 143 19.39 17.94 15.47
C HIS A 143 19.80 16.53 15.92
N ARG A 144 21.10 16.33 16.17
CA ARG A 144 21.60 15.06 16.69
C ARG A 144 20.90 14.73 18.00
N HIS A 145 20.39 13.50 18.12
CA HIS A 145 19.62 13.00 19.26
C HIS A 145 18.39 13.85 19.61
N GLU A 146 17.83 14.59 18.64
CA GLU A 146 16.60 15.34 18.84
C GLU A 146 15.46 14.40 19.25
N ARG A 147 14.68 14.83 20.25
CA ARG A 147 13.49 14.09 20.67
C ARG A 147 12.40 14.22 19.61
N VAL A 148 12.25 13.18 18.80
CA VAL A 148 11.21 13.04 17.80
C VAL A 148 10.23 11.95 18.20
N GLU A 149 8.95 12.27 18.11
CA GLU A 149 7.85 11.32 18.30
C GLU A 149 7.15 11.09 16.97
N ALA A 150 6.74 9.85 16.70
CA ALA A 150 6.10 9.44 15.46
C ALA A 150 4.77 8.73 15.75
N VAL A 151 3.84 8.85 14.81
CA VAL A 151 2.55 8.15 14.83
C VAL A 151 2.15 7.72 13.42
N ALA A 152 1.46 6.59 13.32
CA ALA A 152 0.82 6.11 12.10
C ALA A 152 -0.70 6.14 12.26
N VAL A 153 -1.38 6.72 11.28
CA VAL A 153 -2.85 6.81 11.22
C VAL A 153 -3.32 6.02 10.01
N ALA A 154 -3.99 4.90 10.22
CA ALA A 154 -4.60 4.11 9.17
C ALA A 154 -6.04 4.59 8.94
N ARG A 155 -6.38 4.86 7.69
CA ARG A 155 -7.74 5.14 7.23
C ARG A 155 -8.23 4.01 6.34
N SER A 156 -9.42 3.50 6.61
CA SER A 156 -9.98 2.36 5.88
C SER A 156 -11.08 2.75 4.89
N THR A 157 -11.65 1.74 4.22
CA THR A 157 -12.68 1.86 3.17
C THR A 157 -14.02 2.40 3.68
N ASP A 158 -14.32 2.28 4.98
CA ASP A 158 -15.50 2.91 5.59
C ASP A 158 -15.26 4.37 6.03
N GLY A 159 -14.05 4.88 5.83
CA GLY A 159 -13.63 6.23 6.21
C GLY A 159 -13.17 6.38 7.66
N SER A 160 -13.36 5.35 8.51
CA SER A 160 -12.90 5.36 9.89
C SER A 160 -11.38 5.28 9.98
N VAL A 161 -10.84 5.71 11.13
CA VAL A 161 -9.41 5.78 11.38
C VAL A 161 -9.02 4.99 12.62
N ALA A 162 -7.84 4.39 12.58
CA ALA A 162 -7.16 3.83 13.75
C ALA A 162 -5.74 4.39 13.84
N VAL A 163 -5.28 4.63 15.07
CA VAL A 163 -4.03 5.33 15.35
C VAL A 163 -3.10 4.39 16.12
N SER A 164 -1.82 4.37 15.74
CA SER A 164 -0.80 3.64 16.49
C SER A 164 -0.57 4.30 17.86
N PRO A 165 0.00 3.59 18.84
CA PRO A 165 0.70 4.25 19.93
C PRO A 165 1.74 5.24 19.37
N VAL A 166 1.98 6.33 20.10
CA VAL A 166 3.09 7.24 19.81
C VAL A 166 4.39 6.52 20.17
N VAL A 167 5.36 6.55 19.26
CA VAL A 167 6.69 5.98 19.50
C VAL A 167 7.74 7.08 19.42
N ARG A 168 8.77 6.99 20.27
CA ARG A 168 9.96 7.82 20.10
C ARG A 168 10.82 7.21 19.03
N VAL A 169 11.32 8.05 18.13
CA VAL A 169 12.23 7.64 17.07
C VAL A 169 13.47 8.50 17.16
N ASP A 170 14.61 7.85 17.03
CA ASP A 170 15.85 8.55 16.80
C ASP A 170 15.89 8.93 15.31
N ALA A 171 15.68 10.22 15.02
CA ALA A 171 15.65 10.71 13.64
C ALA A 171 17.04 11.08 13.11
N ASN A 172 18.02 11.31 14.00
CA ASN A 172 19.39 11.65 13.67
C ASN A 172 20.34 11.20 14.81
N PRO A 173 20.97 10.01 14.67
CA PRO A 173 21.87 9.44 15.67
C PRO A 173 23.22 10.17 15.76
#